data_AF-A0A3S1BE38-F1
#
_entry.id   AF-A0A3S1BE38-F1
#
_cell.length_a   1.000
_cell.length_b   1.000
_cell.length_c   1.000
_cell.angle_alpha   90.00
_cell.angle_beta   90.00
_cell.angle_gamma   90.00
#
_symmetry.space_group_name_H-M   'P 1'
#
loop_
_entity.id
_entity.type
_entity.pdbx_description
1 polymer ?
#
loop_
_entity_poly.entity_id
_entity_poly.type
_entity_poly.pdbx_seq_one_letter_code
_entity_poly.pdbx_strand_id
1 'polypeptide(L)'
;MCFKMNTQKSHHHIATKMATHGKSDGSKNMLTEKDIKEITALQVDDAKELLSKKLKLSPYLDPNDLQKAPFITFLYENISFASEKGFPLMHIGLVVKFAHEYLKRILVKDHRLADAVKDFKELAEIIAPLNDRHKQQYTDFIHQTVLCHYNLYKYVFSHLRDIVCPK
;
A
#
# COMPACT_ATOMS: atom_id res chain seq x y z
N MET A 1 14.74 33.10 -27.74
CA MET A 1 14.16 33.02 -26.38
C MET A 1 13.27 31.79 -26.32
N CYS A 2 13.69 30.72 -25.65
CA CYS A 2 12.89 29.51 -25.47
C CYS A 2 12.07 29.62 -24.19
N PHE A 3 10.74 29.66 -24.31
CA PHE A 3 9.83 29.46 -23.19
C PHE A 3 9.77 27.96 -22.85
N LYS A 4 10.40 27.56 -21.74
CA LYS A 4 10.15 26.25 -21.12
C LYS A 4 8.83 26.33 -20.36
N MET A 5 7.76 25.77 -20.90
CA MET A 5 6.55 25.49 -20.11
C MET A 5 6.79 24.25 -19.25
N ASN A 6 7.06 24.52 -17.97
CA ASN A 6 7.11 23.53 -16.91
C ASN A 6 5.67 23.06 -16.63
N THR A 7 5.26 21.93 -17.19
CA THR A 7 3.94 21.33 -16.91
C THR A 7 4.04 20.41 -15.70
N GLN A 8 3.85 21.02 -14.53
CA GLN A 8 3.63 20.31 -13.28
C GLN A 8 2.25 19.63 -13.38
N LYS A 9 2.21 18.34 -13.73
CA LYS A 9 0.98 17.54 -13.74
C LYS A 9 0.51 17.35 -12.29
N SER A 10 -0.52 18.10 -11.91
CA SER A 10 -1.25 17.92 -10.66
C SER A 10 -2.16 16.69 -10.78
N HIS A 11 -1.68 15.54 -10.29
CA HIS A 11 -2.46 14.31 -10.26
C HIS A 11 -3.56 14.42 -9.20
N HIS A 12 -4.83 14.42 -9.64
CA HIS A 12 -5.97 14.38 -8.73
C HIS A 12 -6.10 12.97 -8.16
N HIS A 13 -5.73 12.80 -6.89
CA HIS A 13 -5.88 11.53 -6.17
C HIS A 13 -7.33 11.34 -5.73
N ILE A 14 -7.93 10.18 -6.05
CA ILE A 14 -9.26 9.83 -5.51
C ILE A 14 -9.15 9.52 -4.01
N ALA A 15 -8.01 8.95 -3.59
CA ALA A 15 -7.65 8.78 -2.19
C ALA A 15 -6.88 10.01 -1.66
N THR A 16 -7.59 11.13 -1.58
CA THR A 16 -6.97 12.47 -1.44
C THR A 16 -6.33 12.73 -0.07
N LYS A 17 -6.42 11.83 0.92
CA LYS A 17 -5.71 11.95 2.21
C LYS A 17 -4.47 11.03 2.29
N MET A 18 -4.55 9.80 1.78
CA MET A 18 -3.43 8.82 1.83
C MET A 18 -2.33 9.07 0.80
N ALA A 19 -2.68 9.68 -0.34
CA ALA A 19 -1.70 10.05 -1.36
C ALA A 19 -1.08 11.45 -1.13
N THR A 20 -1.69 12.31 -0.30
CA THR A 20 -1.28 13.71 -0.11
C THR A 20 -0.52 13.98 1.19
N HIS A 21 -0.73 13.20 2.24
CA HIS A 21 0.14 13.19 3.42
C HIS A 21 1.45 12.45 3.11
N GLY A 22 2.29 13.10 2.30
CA GLY A 22 3.48 12.47 1.74
C GLY A 22 4.50 13.42 1.13
N LYS A 23 4.55 14.71 1.53
CA LYS A 23 5.85 15.41 1.52
C LYS A 23 6.66 14.94 2.73
N SER A 24 7.00 13.66 2.75
CA SER A 24 8.02 13.11 3.63
C SER A 24 8.92 12.30 2.74
N ASP A 25 10.12 12.85 2.54
CA ASP A 25 11.36 12.17 2.21
C ASP A 25 11.23 10.64 2.14
N GLY A 26 11.43 10.08 0.95
CA GLY A 26 11.15 8.69 0.54
C GLY A 26 11.98 7.61 1.23
N SER A 27 12.42 7.85 2.46
CA SER A 27 13.37 7.03 3.20
C SER A 27 12.97 6.70 4.65
N LYS A 28 11.97 7.34 5.27
CA LYS A 28 11.83 7.30 6.76
C LYS A 28 10.66 6.55 7.40
N ASN A 29 9.80 5.85 6.65
CA ASN A 29 8.69 5.06 7.21
C ASN A 29 8.78 3.58 6.82
N MET A 30 9.96 2.97 6.98
CA MET A 30 10.14 1.53 6.75
C MET A 30 10.00 0.79 8.08
N LEU A 31 9.15 -0.24 8.13
CA LEU A 31 9.05 -1.10 9.32
C LEU A 31 10.40 -1.79 9.54
N THR A 32 10.90 -1.72 10.78
CA THR A 32 12.09 -2.48 11.19
C THR A 32 11.74 -3.94 11.46
N GLU A 33 12.73 -4.82 11.50
CA GLU A 33 12.51 -6.22 11.88
C GLU A 33 11.87 -6.35 13.27
N LYS A 34 12.22 -5.44 14.20
CA LYS A 34 11.60 -5.37 15.51
C LYS A 34 10.11 -5.02 15.41
N ASP A 35 9.76 -4.03 14.59
CA ASP A 35 8.35 -3.65 14.38
C ASP A 35 7.57 -4.82 13.79
N ILE A 36 8.12 -5.51 12.80
CA ILE A 36 7.48 -6.66 12.16
C ILE A 36 7.26 -7.77 13.19
N LYS A 37 8.29 -8.08 14.00
CA LYS A 37 8.19 -9.09 15.05
C LYS A 37 7.11 -8.75 16.08
N GLU A 38 7.02 -7.48 16.50
CA GLU A 38 5.96 -7.01 17.39
C GLU A 38 4.57 -7.19 16.74
N ILE A 39 4.41 -6.77 15.48
CA ILE A 39 3.15 -6.86 14.73
C ILE A 39 2.70 -8.31 14.57
N THR A 40 3.60 -9.22 14.18
CA THR A 40 3.26 -10.64 13.95
C THR A 40 2.96 -11.42 15.22
N ALA A 41 3.31 -10.88 16.39
CA ALA A 41 3.04 -11.51 17.68
C ALA A 41 1.65 -11.14 18.28
N LEU A 42 0.95 -10.17 17.67
CA LEU A 42 -0.31 -9.65 18.17
C LEU A 42 -1.52 -10.32 17.50
N GLN A 43 -2.69 -10.19 18.12
CA GLN A 43 -3.96 -10.49 17.47
C GLN A 43 -4.24 -9.48 16.35
N VAL A 44 -5.05 -9.88 15.37
CA VAL A 44 -5.24 -9.16 14.09
C VAL A 44 -5.56 -7.67 14.28
N ASP A 45 -6.48 -7.32 15.19
CA ASP A 45 -6.90 -5.93 15.38
C ASP A 45 -5.82 -5.08 16.06
N ASP A 46 -5.16 -5.62 17.09
CA ASP A 46 -4.03 -4.97 17.76
C ASP A 46 -2.83 -4.80 16.80
N ALA A 47 -2.61 -5.79 15.93
CA ALA A 47 -1.56 -5.74 14.92
C ALA A 47 -1.81 -4.63 13.89
N LYS A 48 -3.05 -4.47 13.43
CA LYS A 48 -3.45 -3.38 12.51
C LYS A 48 -3.35 -2.01 13.17
N GLU A 49 -3.77 -1.90 14.43
CA GLU A 49 -3.62 -0.68 15.22
C GLU A 49 -2.13 -0.29 15.38
N LEU A 50 -1.28 -1.24 15.76
CA LEU A 50 0.17 -1.03 15.87
C LEU A 50 0.79 -0.65 14.51
N LEU A 51 0.43 -1.36 13.44
CA LEU A 51 0.88 -1.07 12.08
C LEU A 51 0.53 0.36 11.67
N SER A 52 -0.70 0.81 11.96
CA SER A 52 -1.14 2.18 11.68
C SER A 52 -0.29 3.23 12.43
N LYS A 53 0.08 2.95 13.69
CA LYS A 53 0.94 3.83 14.50
C LYS A 53 2.35 3.90 13.95
N LYS A 54 2.96 2.76 13.61
CA LYS A 54 4.31 2.69 13.06
C LYS A 54 4.42 3.42 11.71
N LEU A 55 3.36 3.36 10.90
CA LEU A 55 3.28 4.07 9.61
C LEU A 55 2.82 5.53 9.74
N LYS A 56 2.53 6.02 10.95
CA LYS A 56 2.00 7.36 11.23
C LYS A 56 0.69 7.63 10.49
N LEU A 57 -0.11 6.58 10.31
CA LEU A 57 -1.44 6.61 9.72
C LEU A 57 -2.54 6.57 10.80
N SER A 58 -2.20 6.53 12.08
CA SER A 58 -3.14 6.53 13.22
C SER A 58 -4.13 7.71 13.19
N PRO A 59 -5.39 7.53 13.63
CA PRO A 59 -5.98 6.29 14.18
C PRO A 59 -6.40 5.31 13.08
N TYR A 60 -6.27 3.98 13.30
CA TYR A 60 -6.66 2.93 12.32
C TYR A 60 -8.12 3.06 11.88
N LEU A 61 -9.04 3.12 12.84
CA LEU A 61 -10.46 3.38 12.62
C LEU A 61 -10.72 4.88 12.73
N ASP A 62 -10.62 5.56 11.61
CA ASP A 62 -10.93 6.98 11.50
C ASP A 62 -12.31 7.18 10.86
N PRO A 63 -13.34 7.60 11.62
CA PRO A 63 -14.67 7.83 11.06
C PRO A 63 -14.67 8.94 9.98
N ASN A 64 -13.64 9.80 9.95
CA ASN A 64 -13.47 10.85 8.96
C ASN A 64 -12.60 10.42 7.77
N ASP A 65 -12.07 9.19 7.79
CA ASP A 65 -11.24 8.62 6.74
C ASP A 65 -11.43 7.09 6.64
N LEU A 66 -12.57 6.71 6.06
CA LEU A 66 -12.95 5.31 5.85
C LEU A 66 -12.00 4.54 4.93
N GLN A 67 -11.15 5.22 4.15
CA GLN A 67 -10.17 4.60 3.26
C GLN A 67 -8.95 4.07 4.01
N LYS A 68 -8.74 4.55 5.24
CA LYS A 68 -7.60 4.17 6.08
C LYS A 68 -7.67 2.73 6.54
N ALA A 69 -8.82 2.28 7.02
CA ALA A 69 -9.01 0.93 7.50
C ALA A 69 -8.67 -0.14 6.43
N PRO A 70 -9.21 -0.08 5.20
CA PRO A 70 -8.84 -1.03 4.14
C PRO A 70 -7.38 -0.88 3.68
N PHE A 71 -6.80 0.32 3.76
CA PHE A 71 -5.38 0.52 3.43
C PHE A 71 -4.48 -0.22 4.43
N ILE A 72 -4.73 -0.06 5.72
CA ILE A 72 -4.00 -0.76 6.78
C ILE A 72 -4.26 -2.28 6.71
N THR A 73 -5.50 -2.70 6.44
CA THR A 73 -5.83 -4.12 6.24
C THR A 73 -5.02 -4.72 5.09
N PHE A 74 -4.93 -4.03 3.94
CA PHE A 74 -4.11 -4.49 2.82
C PHE A 74 -2.63 -4.65 3.20
N LEU A 75 -2.06 -3.69 3.92
CA LEU A 75 -0.66 -3.81 4.37
C LEU A 75 -0.47 -4.98 5.35
N TYR A 76 -1.43 -5.20 6.25
CA TYR A 76 -1.41 -6.33 7.17
C TYR A 76 -1.54 -7.68 6.45
N GLU A 77 -2.35 -7.76 5.38
CA GLU A 77 -2.45 -8.97 4.54
C GLU A 77 -1.11 -9.31 3.88
N ASN A 78 -0.34 -8.29 3.44
CA ASN A 78 1.00 -8.48 2.91
C ASN A 78 1.98 -9.00 3.98
N ILE A 79 1.89 -8.51 5.23
CA ILE A 79 2.67 -9.04 6.37
C ILE A 79 2.30 -10.49 6.64
N SER A 80 1.00 -10.77 6.72
CA SER A 80 0.47 -12.11 7.03
C SER A 80 0.89 -13.12 5.97
N PHE A 81 0.71 -12.78 4.69
CA PHE A 81 1.16 -13.61 3.58
C PHE A 81 2.66 -13.93 3.68
N ALA A 82 3.50 -12.91 3.83
CA ALA A 82 4.95 -13.11 3.84
C ALA A 82 5.40 -13.93 5.07
N SER A 83 4.78 -13.69 6.22
CA SER A 83 5.02 -14.46 7.45
C SER A 83 4.62 -15.94 7.27
N GLU A 84 3.43 -16.21 6.72
CA GLU A 84 2.93 -17.57 6.47
C GLU A 84 3.76 -18.34 5.44
N LYS A 85 4.34 -17.63 4.46
CA LYS A 85 5.26 -18.22 3.48
C LYS A 85 6.69 -18.38 4.00
N GLY A 86 6.97 -17.96 5.24
CA GLY A 86 8.27 -18.12 5.89
C GLY A 86 9.32 -17.12 5.41
N PHE A 87 8.92 -15.91 4.99
CA PHE A 87 9.85 -14.88 4.56
C PHE A 87 10.68 -14.40 5.78
N PRO A 88 11.98 -14.16 5.62
CA PRO A 88 12.77 -13.46 6.63
C PRO A 88 12.16 -12.09 6.95
N LEU A 89 12.27 -11.64 8.22
CA LEU A 89 11.69 -10.36 8.67
C LEU A 89 12.12 -9.18 7.78
N MET A 90 13.39 -9.15 7.34
CA MET A 90 13.88 -8.15 6.40
C MET A 90 13.08 -8.13 5.08
N HIS A 91 12.76 -9.30 4.51
CA HIS A 91 11.97 -9.40 3.29
C HIS A 91 10.52 -8.97 3.53
N ILE A 92 9.96 -9.27 4.70
CA ILE A 92 8.62 -8.79 5.10
C ILE A 92 8.58 -7.26 5.06
N GLY A 93 9.63 -6.59 5.55
CA GLY A 93 9.73 -5.13 5.48
C GLY A 93 9.73 -4.59 4.05
N LEU A 94 10.44 -5.26 3.13
CA LEU A 94 10.48 -4.89 1.71
C LEU A 94 9.14 -5.07 1.01
N VAL A 95 8.43 -6.18 1.24
CA VAL A 95 7.11 -6.39 0.64
C VAL A 95 6.08 -5.40 1.17
N VAL A 96 6.12 -5.04 2.46
CA VAL A 96 5.24 -3.99 3.00
C VAL A 96 5.55 -2.63 2.38
N LYS A 97 6.84 -2.30 2.22
CA LYS A 97 7.25 -1.08 1.53
C LYS A 97 6.74 -1.06 0.09
N PHE A 98 6.90 -2.17 -0.63
CA PHE A 98 6.35 -2.30 -1.98
C PHE A 98 4.83 -2.11 -1.99
N ALA A 99 4.11 -2.81 -1.12
CA ALA A 99 2.65 -2.75 -1.03
C ALA A 99 2.14 -1.33 -0.76
N HIS A 100 2.80 -0.62 0.14
CA HIS A 100 2.50 0.78 0.46
C HIS A 100 2.67 1.70 -0.75
N GLU A 101 3.80 1.64 -1.43
CA GLU A 101 4.07 2.47 -2.62
C GLU A 101 3.16 2.08 -3.78
N TYR A 102 2.98 0.78 -4.01
CA TYR A 102 2.17 0.26 -5.10
C TYR A 102 0.70 0.67 -4.96
N LEU A 103 0.12 0.49 -3.78
CA LEU A 103 -1.27 0.87 -3.53
C LEU A 103 -1.47 2.39 -3.70
N LYS A 104 -0.50 3.22 -3.27
CA LYS A 104 -0.58 4.68 -3.49
C LYS A 104 -0.65 5.06 -4.97
N ARG A 105 0.15 4.41 -5.82
CA ARG A 105 0.17 4.72 -7.26
C ARG A 105 -1.13 4.31 -7.95
N ILE A 106 -1.68 3.14 -7.62
CA ILE A 106 -2.91 2.67 -8.27
C ILE A 106 -4.16 3.47 -7.88
N LEU A 107 -4.14 4.22 -6.77
CA LEU A 107 -5.29 5.03 -6.29
C LEU A 107 -5.40 6.45 -6.90
N VAL A 108 -4.80 6.67 -8.07
CA VAL A 108 -4.89 7.91 -8.87
C VAL A 108 -6.09 7.87 -9.84
N LYS A 109 -6.85 8.97 -10.02
CA LYS A 109 -8.17 8.96 -10.69
C LYS A 109 -8.27 8.16 -11.99
N ASP A 110 -7.35 8.38 -12.91
CA ASP A 110 -7.40 7.80 -14.26
C ASP A 110 -6.42 6.62 -14.44
N HIS A 111 -6.02 6.00 -13.33
CA HIS A 111 -5.07 4.88 -13.34
C HIS A 111 -5.73 3.58 -13.82
N ARG A 112 -5.18 2.97 -14.87
CA ARG A 112 -5.72 1.75 -15.49
C ARG A 112 -4.89 0.52 -15.11
N LEU A 113 -5.41 -0.67 -15.41
CA LEU A 113 -4.71 -1.92 -15.15
C LEU A 113 -3.32 -1.97 -15.84
N ALA A 114 -3.20 -1.45 -17.06
CA ALA A 114 -1.92 -1.38 -17.77
C ALA A 114 -0.90 -0.51 -17.02
N ASP A 115 -1.35 0.60 -16.41
CA ASP A 115 -0.51 1.45 -15.57
C ASP A 115 -0.10 0.71 -14.29
N ALA A 116 -0.99 -0.10 -13.71
CA ALA A 116 -0.68 -0.92 -12.53
C ALA A 116 0.37 -1.99 -12.82
N VAL A 117 0.34 -2.60 -14.00
CA VAL A 117 1.40 -3.53 -14.44
C VAL A 117 2.73 -2.78 -14.66
N LYS A 118 2.67 -1.56 -15.19
CA LYS A 118 3.86 -0.72 -15.36
C LYS A 118 4.47 -0.31 -14.02
N ASP A 119 3.65 0.15 -13.08
CA ASP A 119 4.09 0.52 -11.73
C ASP A 119 4.71 -0.65 -10.97
N PHE A 120 4.18 -1.86 -11.15
CA PHE A 120 4.76 -3.06 -10.56
C PHE A 120 6.22 -3.23 -11.02
N LYS A 121 6.46 -3.07 -12.33
CA LYS A 121 7.81 -3.15 -12.91
C LYS A 121 8.73 -2.04 -12.40
N GLU A 122 8.23 -0.81 -12.31
CA GLU A 122 9.01 0.33 -11.81
C GLU A 122 9.37 0.20 -10.31
N LEU A 123 8.50 -0.43 -9.52
CA LEU A 123 8.73 -0.67 -8.09
C LEU A 123 9.44 -1.99 -7.81
N ALA A 124 9.76 -2.79 -8.82
CA ALA A 124 10.40 -4.10 -8.65
C ALA A 124 11.75 -4.02 -7.93
N GLU A 125 12.47 -2.90 -8.05
CA GLU A 125 13.73 -2.65 -7.32
C GLU A 125 13.56 -2.71 -5.79
N ILE A 126 12.37 -2.40 -5.26
CA ILE A 126 12.10 -2.51 -3.81
C ILE A 126 12.19 -3.97 -3.36
N ILE A 127 11.74 -4.89 -4.20
CA ILE A 127 11.74 -6.34 -3.91
C ILE A 127 12.90 -7.07 -4.60
N ALA A 128 13.82 -6.37 -5.25
CA ALA A 128 15.02 -6.95 -5.85
C ALA A 128 15.90 -7.73 -4.85
N PRO A 129 16.01 -7.36 -3.55
CA PRO A 129 16.78 -8.14 -2.58
C PRO A 129 16.17 -9.50 -2.19
N LEU A 130 14.90 -9.76 -2.53
CA LEU A 130 14.29 -11.07 -2.26
C LEU A 130 14.99 -12.16 -3.08
N ASN A 131 15.06 -13.37 -2.54
CA ASN A 131 15.46 -14.53 -3.34
C ASN A 131 14.39 -14.86 -4.39
N ASP A 132 14.76 -15.63 -5.42
CA ASP A 132 13.90 -15.89 -6.56
C ASP A 132 12.58 -16.58 -6.19
N ARG A 133 12.62 -17.51 -5.23
CA ARG A 133 11.42 -18.18 -4.70
C ARG A 133 10.45 -17.16 -4.07
N HIS A 134 10.95 -16.29 -3.20
CA HIS A 134 10.13 -15.28 -2.54
C HIS A 134 9.61 -14.23 -3.54
N LYS A 135 10.41 -13.83 -4.53
CA LYS A 135 9.97 -12.94 -5.62
C LYS A 135 8.81 -13.56 -6.39
N GLN A 136 8.93 -14.83 -6.78
CA GLN A 136 7.87 -15.54 -7.49
C GLN A 136 6.59 -15.60 -6.65
N GLN A 137 6.69 -16.09 -5.40
CA GLN A 137 5.54 -16.19 -4.49
C GLN A 137 4.84 -14.84 -4.28
N TYR A 138 5.62 -13.76 -4.10
CA TYR A 138 5.05 -12.44 -3.89
C TYR A 138 4.46 -11.83 -5.17
N THR A 139 5.08 -12.08 -6.32
CA THR A 139 4.53 -11.66 -7.61
C THR A 139 3.20 -12.35 -7.89
N ASP A 140 3.12 -13.66 -7.65
CA ASP A 140 1.88 -14.43 -7.79
C ASP A 140 0.80 -13.92 -6.84
N PHE A 141 1.17 -13.61 -5.59
CA PHE A 141 0.26 -13.02 -4.62
C PHE A 141 -0.30 -11.67 -5.08
N ILE A 142 0.53 -10.73 -5.52
CA ILE A 142 0.07 -9.42 -6.02
C ILE A 142 -0.78 -9.58 -7.28
N HIS A 143 -0.42 -10.53 -8.16
CA HIS A 143 -1.22 -10.82 -9.34
C HIS A 143 -2.62 -11.32 -8.96
N GLN A 144 -2.70 -12.31 -8.09
CA GLN A 144 -3.96 -12.93 -7.68
C GLN A 144 -4.84 -12.00 -6.83
N THR A 145 -4.24 -11.12 -6.02
CA THR A 145 -4.98 -10.21 -5.15
C THR A 145 -5.32 -8.89 -5.84
N VAL A 146 -4.31 -8.11 -6.22
CA VAL A 146 -4.52 -6.75 -6.72
C VAL A 146 -4.84 -6.73 -8.21
N LEU A 147 -4.06 -7.42 -9.05
CA LEU A 147 -4.19 -7.29 -10.51
C LEU A 147 -5.45 -7.98 -11.04
N CYS A 148 -5.72 -9.22 -10.62
CA CYS A 148 -6.94 -9.94 -11.00
C CYS A 148 -8.21 -9.23 -10.55
N HIS A 149 -8.16 -8.53 -9.40
CA HIS A 149 -9.29 -7.81 -8.84
C HIS A 149 -9.13 -6.29 -8.91
N TYR A 150 -8.39 -5.79 -9.91
CA TYR A 150 -7.98 -4.39 -9.98
C TYR A 150 -9.14 -3.40 -9.90
N ASN A 151 -10.22 -3.64 -10.64
CA ASN A 151 -11.40 -2.78 -10.63
C ASN A 151 -12.11 -2.78 -9.27
N LEU A 152 -12.10 -3.92 -8.55
CA LEU A 152 -12.66 -4.00 -7.20
C LEU A 152 -11.81 -3.21 -6.21
N TYR A 153 -10.48 -3.35 -6.23
CA TYR A 153 -9.58 -2.55 -5.41
C TYR A 153 -9.78 -1.06 -5.69
N LYS A 154 -9.78 -0.68 -6.97
CA LYS A 154 -10.08 0.69 -7.39
C LYS A 154 -11.40 1.20 -6.84
N TYR A 155 -12.45 0.39 -6.94
CA TYR A 155 -13.78 0.75 -6.48
C TYR A 155 -13.82 0.95 -4.97
N VAL A 156 -13.39 -0.05 -4.19
CA VAL A 156 -13.38 -0.04 -2.73
C VAL A 156 -12.64 1.19 -2.22
N PHE A 157 -11.41 1.43 -2.66
CA PHE A 157 -10.64 2.56 -2.17
C PHE A 157 -11.15 3.93 -2.66
N SER A 158 -11.93 3.97 -3.74
CA SER A 158 -12.46 5.22 -4.31
C SER A 158 -13.86 5.59 -3.78
N HIS A 159 -14.70 4.62 -3.42
CA HIS A 159 -16.14 4.80 -3.18
C HIS A 159 -16.59 4.52 -1.73
N LEU A 160 -15.67 4.39 -0.77
CA LEU A 160 -16.02 4.25 0.66
C LEU A 160 -16.84 5.41 1.25
N ARG A 161 -17.09 6.49 0.49
CA ARG A 161 -17.96 7.61 0.89
C ARG A 161 -19.44 7.40 0.60
N ASP A 162 -19.83 6.36 -0.15
CA ASP A 162 -21.23 6.11 -0.49
C ASP A 162 -21.97 5.27 0.57
N ILE A 163 -21.51 5.32 1.84
CA ILE A 163 -22.34 4.85 2.96
C ILE A 163 -23.47 5.88 3.12
N VAL A 164 -24.60 5.55 2.51
CA VAL A 164 -25.87 6.26 2.63
C VAL A 164 -26.16 6.44 4.12
N CYS A 165 -26.07 7.68 4.63
CA CYS A 165 -26.80 8.01 5.86
C CYS A 165 -28.27 7.72 5.58
N PRO A 166 -28.93 6.81 6.32
CA PRO A 166 -30.38 6.72 6.25
C PRO A 166 -30.94 8.10 6.58
N LYS A 167 -31.75 8.65 5.67
CA LYS A 167 -32.52 9.88 5.90
C LYS A 167 -33.60 9.65 6.94
#